data_AF-A0A953RDZ8-F1
#
_entry.id   AF-A0A953RDZ8-F1
#
_cell.length_a   1.000
_cell.length_b   1.000
_cell.length_c   1.000
_cell.angle_alpha   90.00
_cell.angle_beta   90.00
_cell.angle_gamma   90.00
#
_symmetry.space_group_name_H-M   'P 1'
#
loop_
_entity.id
_entity.type
_entity.pdbx_description
1 polymer ?
#
loop_
_entity_poly.entity_id
_entity_poly.type
_entity_poly.pdbx_seq_one_letter_code
_entity_poly.pdbx_strand_id
1 'polypeptide(L)' 'MKKTWDAFVEYAGDFPEQGGPRHRVHFGTAFKPTPRHQLDLHFGLGLSSAAVDHFLGVGYSFRFQAVRR' A
#
# COMPACT_ATOMS: atom_id res chain seq x y z
N MET A 1 2.86 -4.48 24.11
CA MET A 1 3.34 -3.25 23.43
C MET A 1 2.41 -2.94 22.25
N LYS A 2 2.03 -1.69 22.01
CA LYS A 2 1.33 -1.33 20.76
C LYS A 2 2.35 -1.31 19.63
N LYS A 3 2.11 -2.08 18.58
CA LYS A 3 2.94 -2.11 17.39
C LYS A 3 2.76 -0.79 16.63
N THR A 4 3.83 0.00 16.53
CA THR A 4 3.83 1.31 15.89
C THR A 4 4.21 1.24 14.41
N TRP A 5 4.68 0.09 13.94
CA TRP A 5 5.14 -0.13 12.57
C TRP A 5 4.56 -1.40 11.98
N ASP A 6 4.07 -1.32 10.76
CA ASP A 6 3.72 -2.47 9.93
C ASP A 6 4.46 -2.40 8.61
N ALA A 7 4.69 -3.56 7.99
CA ALA A 7 5.28 -3.66 6.67
C ALA A 7 4.63 -4.82 5.90
N PHE A 8 4.60 -4.69 4.59
CA PHE A 8 4.07 -5.72 3.71
C PHE A 8 4.91 -5.84 2.43
N VAL A 9 4.82 -7.03 1.83
CA VAL A 9 5.18 -7.29 0.44
C VAL A 9 4.00 -8.02 -0.19
N GLU A 10 3.64 -7.62 -1.40
CA GLU A 10 2.52 -8.17 -2.15
C GLU A 10 2.93 -8.37 -3.60
N TYR A 11 2.42 -9.43 -4.21
CA TYR A 11 2.51 -9.66 -5.64
C TYR A 11 1.10 -9.60 -6.24
N ALA A 12 0.92 -8.80 -7.29
CA ALA A 12 -0.35 -8.60 -7.96
C ALA A 12 -0.21 -8.84 -9.47
N GLY A 13 -1.27 -9.41 -10.07
CA GLY A 13 -1.37 -9.65 -11.50
C GLY A 13 -2.71 -9.14 -12.03
N ASP A 14 -2.69 -8.14 -12.92
CA ASP A 14 -3.87 -7.67 -13.64
C ASP A 14 -3.91 -8.32 -15.04
N PHE A 15 -5.05 -8.87 -15.44
CA PHE A 15 -5.24 -9.55 -16.72
C PHE A 15 -6.32 -8.84 -17.56
N PRO A 16 -6.02 -7.67 -18.14
CA PRO A 16 -6.98 -6.94 -18.96
C PRO A 16 -7.24 -7.64 -20.30
N GLU A 17 -8.43 -7.43 -20.86
CA GLU A 17 -8.79 -7.93 -22.21
C GLU A 17 -7.86 -7.39 -23.31
N GLN A 18 -7.32 -6.18 -23.11
CA GLN A 18 -6.38 -5.53 -24.02
C GLN A 18 -5.11 -5.08 -23.27
N GLY A 19 -3.95 -5.17 -23.93
CA GLY A 19 -2.68 -4.64 -23.40
C GLY A 19 -1.83 -5.63 -22.60
N GLY A 20 -2.23 -6.90 -22.52
CA GLY A 20 -1.43 -8.00 -21.96
C GLY A 20 -1.41 -8.07 -20.42
N PRO A 21 -0.96 -9.20 -19.84
CA PRO A 21 -0.86 -9.39 -18.39
C PRO A 21 0.11 -8.38 -17.74
N ARG A 22 -0.31 -7.80 -16.63
CA ARG A 22 0.47 -6.82 -15.87
C ARG A 22 0.84 -7.43 -14.53
N HIS A 23 2.12 -7.73 -14.35
CA HIS A 23 2.64 -8.30 -13.12
C HIS A 23 3.39 -7.22 -12.33
N ARG A 24 3.14 -7.14 -11.02
CA ARG A 24 3.75 -6.14 -10.15
C ARG A 24 4.07 -6.73 -8.80
N VAL A 25 5.16 -6.25 -8.19
CA VAL A 25 5.42 -6.45 -6.77
C VAL A 25 5.31 -5.11 -6.05
N HIS A 26 4.77 -5.13 -4.84
CA HIS A 26 4.42 -3.95 -4.09
C HIS A 26 4.92 -4.10 -2.66
N PHE A 27 5.58 -3.07 -2.16
CA PHE A 27 6.13 -3.01 -0.83
C PHE A 27 5.58 -1.77 -0.13
N GLY A 28 5.33 -1.89 1.16
CA GLY A 28 4.96 -0.71 1.92
C GLY A 28 5.13 -0.89 3.41
N THR A 29 5.07 0.23 4.09
CA THR A 29 5.15 0.32 5.53
C THR A 29 4.18 1.39 6.04
N ALA A 30 3.65 1.13 7.23
CA ALA A 30 2.74 2.02 7.92
C ALA A 30 3.31 2.37 9.30
N PHE A 31 3.44 3.66 9.59
CA PHE A 31 3.82 4.18 10.90
C PHE A 31 2.60 4.74 11.63
N LYS A 32 2.39 4.28 12.87
CA LYS A 32 1.25 4.60 13.73
C LYS A 32 1.74 5.27 15.02
N PRO A 33 2.04 6.58 15.01
CA PRO A 33 2.54 7.29 16.20
C PRO A 33 1.51 7.31 17.33
N THR A 34 0.22 7.26 17.00
CA THR A 34 -0.87 7.13 17.98
C THR A 34 -1.94 6.18 17.44
N PRO A 35 -2.87 5.69 18.28
CA PRO A 35 -3.94 4.78 17.83
C PRO A 35 -4.96 5.38 16.84
N ARG A 36 -4.83 6.67 16.51
CA ARG A 36 -5.76 7.39 15.64
C ARG A 36 -5.11 7.95 14.38
N HIS A 37 -3.79 7.82 14.23
CA HIS A 37 -3.04 8.41 13.14
C HIS A 37 -2.14 7.36 12.52
N GLN A 38 -2.08 7.34 11.20
CA GLN A 38 -1.23 6.45 10.41
C GLN A 38 -0.63 7.21 9.23
N LEU A 39 0.65 7.00 9.01
CA LEU A 39 1.41 7.48 7.85
C LEU A 39 1.86 6.26 7.06
N ASP A 40 1.62 6.25 5.76
CA ASP A 40 1.90 5.13 4.88
C ASP A 40 2.92 5.56 3.82
N LEU A 41 3.92 4.72 3.57
CA LEU A 41 4.84 4.85 2.45
C LEU A 41 4.88 3.52 1.73
N HIS A 42 4.72 3.55 0.41
CA HIS A 42 4.70 2.34 -0.39
C HIS A 42 5.27 2.59 -1.78
N PHE A 43 5.94 1.58 -2.32
CA PHE A 43 6.52 1.60 -3.65
C PHE A 43 6.28 0.26 -4.33
N GLY A 44 6.11 0.26 -5.64
CA GLY A 44 5.98 -0.97 -6.40
C GLY A 44 6.82 -0.96 -7.66
N LEU A 45 7.09 -2.15 -8.16
CA LEU A 45 7.88 -2.41 -9.36
C LEU A 45 7.07 -3.27 -10.33
N GLY A 46 7.08 -2.87 -11.61
CA GLY A 46 6.54 -3.66 -12.70
C GLY A 46 7.47 -4.82 -13.06
N LEU A 47 6.90 -6.01 -13.24
CA LEU A 47 7.61 -7.24 -13.62
C LEU A 47 7.31 -7.68 -15.05
N SER A 48 6.53 -6.90 -15.78
CA SER A 48 6.10 -7.18 -17.16
C SER A 48 6.12 -5.90 -17.98
N SER A 49 6.37 -6.00 -19.28
CA SER A 49 6.40 -4.85 -20.21
C SER A 49 5.07 -4.07 -20.28
N ALA A 50 3.96 -4.70 -19.89
CA ALA A 50 2.64 -4.07 -19.85
C ALA A 50 2.34 -3.31 -18.53
N ALA A 51 3.21 -3.42 -17.52
CA ALA A 51 3.04 -2.77 -16.23
C ALA A 51 3.80 -1.43 -16.17
N VAL A 52 3.42 -0.57 -15.22
CA VAL A 52 4.22 0.61 -14.87
C VAL A 52 5.50 0.13 -14.20
N ASP A 53 6.66 0.59 -14.68
CA ASP A 53 7.98 0.13 -14.21
C ASP A 53 8.17 0.32 -12.71
N HIS A 54 7.75 1.47 -12.19
CA HIS A 54 7.84 1.79 -10.77
C HIS A 54 6.83 2.85 -10.36
N PHE A 55 6.38 2.79 -9.11
CA PHE A 55 5.57 3.85 -8.51
C PHE A 55 5.94 4.06 -7.06
N LEU A 56 5.72 5.28 -6.57
CA LEU A 56 5.86 5.67 -5.17
C LEU A 56 4.56 6.33 -4.71
N GLY A 57 4.09 5.97 -3.53
CA GLY A 57 2.93 6.57 -2.90
C GLY A 57 3.19 6.89 -1.44
N VAL A 58 2.47 7.91 -0.98
CA VAL A 58 2.43 8.32 0.43
C VAL A 58 0.99 8.54 0.82
N GLY A 59 0.63 8.11 2.03
CA GLY A 59 -0.72 8.21 2.56
C GLY A 59 -0.71 8.74 4.00
N TYR A 60 -1.80 9.42 4.35
CA TYR A 60 -2.09 9.75 5.73
C TYR A 60 -3.54 9.37 6.03
N SER A 61 -3.71 8.58 7.08
CA SER A 61 -5.01 8.11 7.53
C SER A 61 -5.24 8.50 8.99
N PHE A 62 -6.48 8.82 9.32
CA PHE A 62 -6.87 9.10 10.69
C PHE A 62 -8.21 8.45 11.04
N ARG A 63 -8.33 8.00 12.29
CA ARG A 63 -9.50 7.26 12.77
C ARG A 63 -10.34 8.13 13.70
N PHE A 64 -11.57 8.41 13.28
CA PHE A 64 -12.60 8.94 14.15
C PHE A 64 -13.15 7.88 15.09
N GLN A 65 -13.42 8.26 16.33
CA GLN A 65 -14.18 7.45 17.27
C GLN A 65 -15.31 8.32 17.80
N ALA A 66 -16.52 8.11 17.27
CA ALA A 66 -17.72 8.69 17.86
C ALA A 66 -17.98 8.00 19.21
N VAL A 67 -18.37 8.78 20.22
CA VAL A 67 -18.79 8.25 21.51
C VAL A 67 -20.08 7.45 21.28
N ARG A 68 -20.06 6.14 21.55
CA ARG A 68 -21.30 5.38 21.75
C ARG A 68 -21.93 5.94 23.02
N ARG A 69 -23.08 6.61 22.87
CA ARG A 69 -24.00 6.84 23.99
C ARG A 69 -24.54 5.51 24.50
#